data_AF-A0A6P2D7N5-F1
#
_entry.id   AF-A0A6P2D7N5-F1
#
_cell.length_a   1.000
_cell.length_b   1.000
_cell.length_c   1.000
_cell.angle_alpha   90.00
_cell.angle_beta   90.00
_cell.angle_gamma   90.00
#
_symmetry.space_group_name_H-M   'P 1'
#
loop_
_entity.id
_entity.type
_entity.pdbx_description
1 polymer ?
#
loop_
_entity_poly.entity_id
_entity_poly.type
_entity_poly.pdbx_seq_one_letter_code
_entity_poly.pdbx_strand_id
1 'polypeptide(L)'
;MNLPPGITEEIFLAAVHKLGRVLAVKFSFGSYEPEDIRQLVAVDALEALPRYHRDKGSLEAFLYRHCANRLSNRRRDETGARNDPPCAVCHAAMKGTGPGHADGTWCPDYCSWRARNQVRANLARPIPLESIAERTGPSAVEERAAENELTDRIDAQLPLDLRAYYLKMLAGAPVDVTHKEKVRRAVAEILGIEHPAKLAPTRPRCQEPEFTVDAVGQTVE
;
A
#
# COMPACT_ATOMS: atom_id res chain seq x y z
N MET A 1 -18.28 38.70 -15.34
CA MET A 1 -18.95 37.38 -15.20
C MET A 1 -20.27 37.44 -15.95
N ASN A 2 -20.61 36.44 -16.77
CA ASN A 2 -21.97 36.33 -17.32
C ASN A 2 -22.81 35.52 -16.34
N LEU A 3 -23.57 36.22 -15.50
CA LEU A 3 -24.43 35.62 -14.48
C LEU A 3 -25.79 35.24 -15.10
N PRO A 4 -26.33 34.05 -14.81
CA PRO A 4 -27.68 33.68 -15.21
C PRO A 4 -28.71 34.64 -14.59
N PRO A 5 -29.85 34.89 -15.27
CA PRO A 5 -30.88 35.80 -14.78
C PRO A 5 -31.42 35.32 -13.42
N GLY A 6 -31.44 36.24 -12.44
CA GLY A 6 -31.95 35.98 -11.09
C GLY A 6 -30.91 35.53 -10.05
N ILE A 7 -29.63 35.43 -10.42
CA ILE A 7 -28.53 35.27 -9.46
C ILE A 7 -27.72 36.56 -9.40
N THR A 8 -27.68 37.18 -8.21
CA THR A 8 -26.77 38.30 -7.94
C THR A 8 -25.37 37.76 -7.66
N GLU A 9 -24.37 38.61 -7.90
CA GLU A 9 -22.97 38.28 -7.61
C GLU A 9 -22.77 37.92 -6.14
N GLU A 10 -23.43 38.62 -5.22
CA GLU A 10 -23.36 38.36 -3.77
C GLU A 10 -23.83 36.95 -3.40
N ILE A 11 -24.96 36.49 -3.97
CA ILE A 11 -25.49 35.15 -3.73
C ILE A 11 -24.51 34.10 -4.24
N PHE A 12 -23.92 34.33 -5.42
CA PHE A 12 -22.94 33.43 -5.99
C PHE A 12 -21.67 33.34 -5.13
N LEU A 13 -21.09 34.49 -4.74
CA LEU A 13 -19.89 34.52 -3.91
C LEU A 13 -20.11 33.87 -2.54
N ALA A 14 -21.27 34.12 -1.91
CA ALA A 14 -21.63 33.48 -0.65
C ALA A 14 -21.73 31.94 -0.79
N ALA A 15 -22.33 31.46 -1.87
CA ALA A 15 -22.41 30.03 -2.17
C ALA A 15 -21.03 29.42 -2.39
N VAL A 16 -20.17 30.05 -3.21
CA VAL A 16 -18.81 29.58 -3.49
C VAL A 16 -17.97 29.54 -2.21
N HIS A 17 -18.02 30.59 -1.38
CA HIS A 17 -17.28 30.65 -0.13
C HIS A 17 -17.70 29.53 0.84
N LYS A 18 -19.02 29.31 0.98
CA LYS A 18 -19.58 28.21 1.78
C LYS A 18 -19.10 26.85 1.27
N LEU A 19 -19.16 26.63 -0.04
CA LEU A 19 -18.74 25.37 -0.67
C LEU A 19 -17.24 25.14 -0.53
N GLY A 20 -16.41 26.17 -0.75
CA GLY A 20 -14.97 26.13 -0.59
C GLY A 20 -14.58 25.67 0.81
N ARG A 21 -15.22 26.20 1.86
CA ARG A 21 -14.99 25.77 3.24
C ARG A 21 -15.32 24.29 3.46
N VAL A 22 -16.46 23.81 2.96
CA VAL A 22 -16.90 22.41 3.12
C VAL A 22 -15.99 21.45 2.34
N LEU A 23 -15.66 21.80 1.10
CA LEU A 23 -14.87 20.95 0.22
C LEU A 23 -13.38 20.93 0.61
N ALA A 24 -12.84 22.03 1.14
CA ALA A 24 -11.45 22.08 1.62
C ALA A 24 -11.19 21.17 2.83
N VAL A 25 -12.20 20.89 3.66
CA VAL A 25 -12.08 19.91 4.75
C VAL A 25 -12.16 18.48 4.19
N LYS A 26 -13.08 18.24 3.26
CA LYS A 26 -13.34 16.91 2.71
C LYS A 26 -12.24 16.40 1.76
N PHE A 27 -11.60 17.31 1.03
CA PHE A 27 -10.58 16.97 0.06
C PHE A 27 -9.21 17.41 0.58
N SER A 28 -8.27 16.49 0.57
CA SER A 28 -6.85 16.74 0.73
C SER A 28 -6.13 15.76 -0.20
N PHE A 29 -5.33 16.29 -1.12
CA PHE A 29 -4.56 15.49 -2.07
C PHE A 29 -3.42 16.30 -2.67
N GLY A 30 -2.39 15.60 -3.14
CA GLY A 30 -1.22 16.22 -3.75
C GLY A 30 -0.52 17.20 -2.79
N SER A 31 -0.13 18.35 -3.32
CA SER A 31 0.47 19.46 -2.59
C SER A 31 -0.52 20.60 -2.30
N TYR A 32 -1.83 20.37 -2.48
CA TYR A 32 -2.81 21.43 -2.28
C TYR A 32 -3.09 21.67 -0.80
N GLU A 33 -2.97 22.92 -0.40
CA GLU A 33 -3.44 23.40 0.89
C GLU A 33 -4.96 23.66 0.86
N PRO A 34 -5.61 23.77 2.04
CA PRO A 34 -7.03 24.09 2.10
C PRO A 34 -7.42 25.36 1.34
N GLU A 35 -6.53 26.35 1.24
CA GLU A 35 -6.77 27.58 0.48
C GLU A 35 -6.73 27.34 -1.03
N ASP A 36 -5.80 26.52 -1.53
CA ASP A 36 -5.75 26.15 -2.94
C ASP A 36 -7.04 25.46 -3.38
N ILE A 37 -7.60 24.60 -2.52
CA ILE A 37 -8.86 23.92 -2.81
C ILE A 37 -10.02 24.92 -2.91
N ARG A 38 -10.05 25.97 -2.07
CA ARG A 38 -11.08 27.02 -2.17
C ARG A 38 -10.97 27.78 -3.49
N GLN A 39 -9.74 28.10 -3.92
CA GLN A 39 -9.50 28.76 -5.19
C GLN A 39 -9.93 27.88 -6.37
N LEU A 40 -9.58 26.59 -6.35
CA LEU A 40 -10.03 25.63 -7.36
C LEU A 40 -11.56 25.54 -7.44
N VAL A 41 -12.23 25.51 -6.28
CA VAL A 41 -13.70 25.52 -6.21
C VAL A 41 -14.26 26.80 -6.84
N ALA A 42 -13.65 27.96 -6.62
CA ALA A 42 -14.10 29.21 -7.24
C ALA A 42 -13.96 29.18 -8.76
N VAL A 43 -12.85 28.66 -9.29
CA VAL A 43 -12.62 28.51 -10.74
C VAL A 43 -13.62 27.53 -11.34
N ASP A 44 -13.74 26.32 -10.78
CA ASP A 44 -14.67 25.30 -11.28
C ASP A 44 -16.14 25.78 -11.17
N ALA A 45 -16.49 26.57 -10.15
CA ALA A 45 -17.83 27.15 -10.01
C ALA A 45 -18.14 28.20 -11.08
N LEU A 46 -17.17 29.06 -11.42
CA LEU A 46 -17.32 30.05 -12.50
C LEU A 46 -17.50 29.36 -13.86
N GLU A 47 -16.76 28.29 -14.13
CA GLU A 47 -16.89 27.50 -15.37
C GLU A 47 -18.25 26.81 -15.48
N ALA A 48 -18.81 26.36 -14.35
CA ALA A 48 -20.07 25.64 -14.32
C ALA A 48 -21.30 26.55 -14.42
N LEU A 49 -21.17 27.81 -14.03
CA LEU A 49 -22.28 28.74 -13.84
C LEU A 49 -23.16 28.94 -15.10
N PRO A 50 -22.62 29.03 -16.33
CA PRO A 50 -23.44 29.15 -17.54
C PRO A 50 -24.36 27.95 -17.80
N ARG A 51 -24.09 26.80 -17.18
CA ARG A 51 -24.88 25.55 -17.32
C ARG A 51 -25.92 25.39 -16.23
N TYR A 52 -26.03 26.35 -15.31
CA TYR A 52 -26.99 26.29 -14.21
C TYR A 52 -28.42 26.54 -14.73
N HIS A 53 -29.34 25.64 -14.36
CA HIS A 53 -30.77 25.77 -14.64
C HIS A 53 -31.54 25.82 -13.33
N ARG A 54 -32.21 26.95 -13.07
CA ARG A 54 -32.97 27.18 -11.83
C ARG A 54 -34.09 26.17 -11.59
N ASP A 55 -34.68 25.64 -12.66
CA ASP A 55 -35.84 24.74 -12.57
C ASP A 55 -35.47 23.34 -12.04
N LYS A 56 -34.18 22.98 -12.08
CA LYS A 56 -33.70 21.64 -11.69
C LYS A 56 -33.25 21.55 -10.23
N GLY A 57 -33.03 22.67 -9.54
CA GLY A 57 -32.58 22.68 -8.16
C GLY A 57 -31.83 23.94 -7.75
N SER A 58 -31.36 23.96 -6.49
CA SER A 58 -30.64 25.11 -5.93
C SER A 58 -29.22 25.27 -6.52
N LEU A 59 -28.75 26.52 -6.57
CA LEU A 59 -27.40 26.86 -7.01
C LEU A 59 -26.33 26.12 -6.19
N GLU A 60 -26.48 26.10 -4.86
CA GLU A 60 -25.53 25.42 -3.97
C GLU A 60 -25.41 23.92 -4.27
N ALA A 61 -26.54 23.22 -4.45
CA ALA A 61 -26.51 21.78 -4.72
C ALA A 61 -25.90 21.47 -6.09
N PHE A 62 -26.20 22.30 -7.09
CA PHE A 62 -25.60 22.20 -8.43
C PHE A 62 -24.07 22.41 -8.38
N LEU A 63 -23.63 23.51 -7.78
CA LEU A 63 -22.22 23.84 -7.65
C LEU A 63 -21.47 22.82 -6.79
N TYR A 64 -22.05 22.37 -5.68
CA TYR A 64 -21.48 21.31 -4.85
C TYR A 64 -21.21 20.06 -5.66
N ARG A 65 -22.21 19.55 -6.39
CA ARG A 65 -22.07 18.34 -7.20
C ARG A 65 -20.98 18.54 -8.27
N HIS A 66 -20.98 19.67 -8.95
CA HIS A 66 -19.99 19.96 -9.99
C HIS A 66 -18.57 20.02 -9.40
N CYS A 67 -18.34 20.87 -8.42
CA CYS A 67 -17.01 21.08 -7.82
C CYS A 67 -16.50 19.80 -7.14
N ALA A 68 -17.34 19.08 -6.39
CA ALA A 68 -16.94 17.82 -5.76
C ALA A 68 -16.53 16.75 -6.78
N ASN A 69 -17.22 16.68 -7.93
CA ASN A 69 -16.85 15.78 -9.02
C ASN A 69 -15.53 16.20 -9.67
N ARG A 70 -15.32 17.51 -9.91
CA ARG A 70 -14.07 18.05 -10.47
C ARG A 70 -12.88 17.77 -9.54
N LEU A 71 -13.00 18.07 -8.26
CA LEU A 71 -11.97 17.74 -7.25
C LEU A 71 -11.72 16.23 -7.17
N SER A 72 -12.75 15.41 -7.24
CA SER A 72 -12.58 13.94 -7.25
C SER A 72 -11.84 13.46 -8.49
N ASN A 73 -12.07 14.06 -9.66
CA ASN A 73 -11.34 13.73 -10.88
C ASN A 73 -9.87 14.18 -10.79
N ARG A 74 -9.62 15.43 -10.39
CA ARG A 74 -8.25 15.93 -10.16
C ARG A 74 -7.47 15.03 -9.19
N ARG A 75 -8.07 14.66 -8.07
CA ARG A 75 -7.48 13.72 -7.12
C ARG A 75 -7.13 12.38 -7.77
N ARG A 76 -8.02 11.81 -8.59
CA ARG A 76 -7.76 10.54 -9.30
C ARG A 76 -6.62 10.68 -10.32
N ASP A 77 -6.56 11.80 -11.02
CA ASP A 77 -5.56 12.03 -12.06
C ASP A 77 -4.17 12.24 -11.44
N GLU A 78 -4.07 13.00 -10.35
CA GLU A 78 -2.80 13.30 -9.69
C GLU A 78 -2.30 12.17 -8.78
N THR A 79 -3.18 11.60 -7.95
CA THR A 79 -2.76 10.53 -7.02
C THR A 79 -2.81 9.15 -7.67
N GLY A 80 -3.46 9.03 -8.83
CA GLY A 80 -3.71 7.76 -9.49
C GLY A 80 -4.64 6.81 -8.72
N ALA A 81 -5.15 7.22 -7.56
CA ALA A 81 -5.95 6.42 -6.65
C ALA A 81 -7.40 6.31 -7.12
N ARG A 82 -7.78 5.11 -7.55
CA ARG A 82 -9.13 4.77 -7.99
C ARG A 82 -10.01 4.37 -6.79
N ASN A 83 -11.29 4.76 -6.81
CA ASN A 83 -12.25 4.50 -5.72
C ASN A 83 -13.36 3.51 -6.11
N ASP A 84 -13.17 2.84 -7.24
CA ASP A 84 -13.99 1.75 -7.79
C ASP A 84 -13.28 0.42 -7.50
N PRO A 85 -13.46 -0.16 -6.29
CA PRO A 85 -12.88 -1.44 -5.95
C PRO A 85 -13.61 -2.57 -6.69
N PRO A 86 -12.90 -3.63 -7.12
CA PRO A 86 -13.51 -4.79 -7.79
C PRO A 86 -14.38 -5.63 -6.84
N CYS A 87 -14.12 -5.57 -5.53
CA CYS A 87 -14.90 -6.25 -4.50
C CYS A 87 -15.29 -5.28 -3.39
N ALA A 88 -16.59 -5.01 -3.25
CA ALA A 88 -17.13 -4.13 -2.21
C ALA A 88 -16.98 -4.72 -0.80
N VAL A 89 -17.11 -6.05 -0.65
CA VAL A 89 -16.99 -6.75 0.64
C VAL A 89 -15.57 -6.63 1.19
N CYS A 90 -14.56 -6.93 0.36
CA CYS A 90 -13.16 -6.71 0.72
C CYS A 90 -12.89 -5.23 1.06
N HIS A 91 -13.40 -4.29 0.26
CA HIS A 91 -13.18 -2.87 0.51
C HIS A 91 -13.81 -2.37 1.82
N ALA A 92 -15.00 -2.86 2.17
CA ALA A 92 -15.66 -2.54 3.43
C ALA A 92 -14.92 -3.13 4.63
N ALA A 93 -14.43 -4.38 4.52
CA ALA A 93 -13.60 -5.01 5.55
C ALA A 93 -12.31 -4.22 5.80
N MET A 94 -11.64 -3.78 4.74
CA MET A 94 -10.43 -2.97 4.83
C MET A 94 -10.68 -1.62 5.55
N LYS A 95 -11.85 -1.03 5.36
CA LYS A 95 -12.27 0.21 6.01
C LYS A 95 -12.81 0.01 7.43
N GLY A 96 -12.92 -1.23 7.90
CA GLY A 96 -13.55 -1.56 9.18
C GLY A 96 -15.07 -1.35 9.21
N THR A 97 -15.72 -1.17 8.06
CA THR A 97 -17.17 -0.91 7.96
C THR A 97 -17.98 -2.17 7.66
N GLY A 98 -17.36 -3.34 7.57
CA GLY A 98 -18.06 -4.59 7.23
C GLY A 98 -17.31 -5.85 7.68
N PRO A 99 -18.00 -7.01 7.76
CA PRO A 99 -17.48 -8.24 8.33
C PRO A 99 -16.47 -9.00 7.45
N GLY A 100 -16.24 -8.55 6.21
CA GLY A 100 -15.43 -9.28 5.24
C GLY A 100 -16.11 -10.53 4.68
N HIS A 101 -15.35 -11.33 3.94
CA HIS A 101 -15.83 -12.63 3.47
C HIS A 101 -15.91 -13.61 4.64
N ALA A 102 -16.88 -14.53 4.59
CA ALA A 102 -17.08 -15.54 5.63
C ALA A 102 -15.82 -16.38 5.91
N ASP A 103 -14.99 -16.61 4.88
CA ASP A 103 -13.76 -17.39 4.97
C ASP A 103 -12.56 -16.60 5.54
N GLY A 104 -12.72 -15.29 5.80
CA GLY A 104 -11.62 -14.39 6.19
C GLY A 104 -10.60 -14.13 5.07
N THR A 105 -10.87 -14.61 3.86
CA THR A 105 -9.95 -14.49 2.72
C THR A 105 -10.18 -13.21 1.91
N TRP A 106 -9.12 -12.73 1.26
CA TRP A 106 -9.15 -11.58 0.35
C TRP A 106 -9.21 -12.04 -1.10
N CYS A 107 -10.02 -11.37 -1.92
CA CYS A 107 -10.11 -11.67 -3.36
C CYS A 107 -8.79 -11.30 -4.08
N PRO A 108 -8.27 -12.15 -4.99
CA PRO A 108 -7.06 -11.85 -5.77
C PRO A 108 -7.14 -10.53 -6.57
N ASP A 109 -8.31 -10.26 -7.16
CA ASP A 109 -8.55 -9.02 -7.92
C ASP A 109 -8.50 -7.78 -7.02
N TYR A 110 -9.02 -7.89 -5.80
CA TYR A 110 -8.95 -6.80 -4.83
C TYR A 110 -7.52 -6.54 -4.38
N CYS A 111 -6.74 -7.60 -4.11
CA CYS A 111 -5.33 -7.49 -3.76
C CYS A 111 -4.52 -6.81 -4.88
N SER A 112 -4.70 -7.23 -6.13
CA SER A 112 -3.98 -6.63 -7.27
C SER A 112 -4.40 -5.18 -7.54
N TRP A 113 -5.69 -4.86 -7.39
CA TRP A 113 -6.20 -3.50 -7.48
C TRP A 113 -5.62 -2.61 -6.38
N ARG A 114 -5.60 -3.10 -5.13
CA ARG A 114 -5.09 -2.37 -3.96
C ARG A 114 -3.59 -2.13 -4.09
N ALA A 115 -2.81 -3.15 -4.48
CA ALA A 115 -1.37 -3.00 -4.69
C ALA A 115 -1.06 -1.93 -5.75
N ARG A 116 -1.78 -1.94 -6.88
CA ARG A 116 -1.61 -0.91 -7.92
C ARG A 116 -1.97 0.50 -7.44
N ASN A 117 -3.07 0.64 -6.70
CA ASN A 117 -3.46 1.92 -6.12
C ASN A 117 -2.46 2.40 -5.06
N GLN A 118 -1.91 1.50 -4.25
CA GLN A 118 -0.91 1.84 -3.23
C GLN A 118 0.39 2.34 -3.87
N VAL A 119 0.88 1.68 -4.92
CA VAL A 119 2.07 2.12 -5.66
C VAL A 119 1.88 3.55 -6.18
N ARG A 120 0.72 3.86 -6.74
CA ARG A 120 0.40 5.21 -7.24
C ARG A 120 0.32 6.23 -6.12
N ALA A 121 -0.31 5.88 -5.00
CA ALA A 121 -0.38 6.73 -3.82
C ALA A 121 1.02 7.03 -3.25
N ASN A 122 1.90 6.04 -3.19
CA ASN A 122 3.28 6.22 -2.73
C ASN A 122 4.10 7.12 -3.65
N LEU A 123 3.86 7.07 -4.97
CA LEU A 123 4.50 7.98 -5.92
C LEU A 123 4.00 9.42 -5.74
N ALA A 124 2.71 9.60 -5.50
CA ALA A 124 2.11 10.93 -5.30
C ALA A 124 2.47 11.56 -3.96
N ARG A 125 2.64 10.73 -2.91
CA ARG A 125 3.07 11.17 -1.58
C ARG A 125 4.16 10.23 -1.09
N PRO A 126 5.44 10.54 -1.39
CA PRO A 126 6.57 9.75 -0.93
C PRO A 126 6.56 9.61 0.58
N ILE A 127 6.93 8.41 1.04
CA ILE A 127 7.07 8.10 2.45
C ILE A 127 8.28 8.90 2.98
N PRO A 128 8.14 9.65 4.09
CA PRO A 128 9.23 10.43 4.66
C PRO A 128 10.37 9.51 5.13
N LEU A 129 11.61 9.96 5.00
CA LEU A 129 12.79 9.14 5.29
C LEU A 129 12.83 8.65 6.75
N GLU A 130 12.31 9.46 7.67
CA GLU A 130 12.19 9.15 9.09
C GLU A 130 11.40 7.86 9.32
N SER A 131 10.33 7.64 8.54
CA SER A 131 9.53 6.41 8.61
C SER A 131 10.18 5.21 7.90
N ILE A 132 11.25 5.43 7.13
CA ILE A 132 12.05 4.37 6.49
C ILE A 132 13.21 3.94 7.41
N ALA A 133 13.72 4.84 8.26
CA ALA A 133 14.82 4.54 9.19
C ALA A 133 14.48 3.39 10.16
N GLU A 134 13.20 3.22 10.51
CA GLU A 134 12.71 2.09 11.30
C GLU A 134 12.56 0.79 10.48
N ARG A 135 12.58 0.90 9.14
CA ARG A 135 12.44 -0.22 8.18
C ARG A 135 13.78 -0.73 7.66
N THR A 136 14.86 0.00 7.88
CA THR A 136 16.21 -0.55 7.74
C THR A 136 16.44 -1.53 8.87
N GLY A 137 16.41 -2.83 8.55
CA GLY A 137 16.85 -3.86 9.47
C GLY A 137 18.28 -3.61 9.96
N PRO A 138 18.70 -4.24 11.06
CA PRO A 138 20.08 -4.16 11.51
C PRO A 138 21.02 -4.47 10.34
N SER A 139 22.14 -3.73 10.28
CA SER A 139 23.15 -3.92 9.24
C SER A 139 23.54 -5.40 9.16
N ALA A 140 23.16 -6.09 8.08
CA ALA A 140 23.46 -7.51 7.85
C ALA A 140 24.97 -7.79 7.65
N VAL A 141 25.83 -6.80 7.89
CA VAL A 141 27.28 -6.94 7.84
C VAL A 141 27.76 -7.91 8.91
N GLU A 142 27.21 -7.84 10.12
CA GLU A 142 27.56 -8.76 11.22
C GLU A 142 27.06 -10.18 10.93
N GLU A 143 25.81 -10.32 10.44
CA GLU A 143 25.24 -11.61 10.04
C GLU A 143 26.04 -12.26 8.91
N ARG A 144 26.39 -11.49 7.87
CA ARG A 144 27.23 -11.99 6.75
C ARG A 144 28.63 -12.37 7.21
N ALA A 145 29.21 -11.64 8.16
CA ALA A 145 30.53 -11.98 8.71
C ALA A 145 30.46 -13.31 9.49
N ALA A 146 29.41 -13.51 10.29
CA ALA A 146 29.17 -14.77 10.99
C ALA A 146 28.90 -15.93 10.02
N GLU A 147 28.10 -15.73 8.99
CA GLU A 147 27.83 -16.73 7.94
C GLU A 147 29.12 -17.17 7.22
N ASN A 148 30.00 -16.23 6.90
CA ASN A 148 31.29 -16.54 6.27
C ASN A 148 32.21 -17.33 7.21
N GLU A 149 32.31 -16.95 8.48
CA GLU A 149 33.11 -17.69 9.48
C GLU A 149 32.60 -19.14 9.66
N LEU A 150 31.28 -19.32 9.70
CA LEU A 150 30.66 -20.64 9.77
C LEU A 150 30.96 -21.47 8.51
N THR A 151 30.91 -20.84 7.34
CA THR A 151 31.24 -21.50 6.06
C THR A 151 32.70 -21.95 6.02
N ASP A 152 33.62 -21.09 6.45
CA ASP A 152 35.06 -21.40 6.51
C ASP A 152 35.36 -22.55 7.49
N ARG A 153 34.67 -22.58 8.64
CA ARG A 153 34.76 -23.69 9.60
C ARG A 153 34.27 -25.01 9.03
N ILE A 154 33.18 -24.99 8.27
CA ILE A 154 32.65 -26.19 7.59
C ILE A 154 33.65 -26.66 6.54
N ASP A 155 34.17 -25.76 5.70
CA ASP A 155 35.10 -26.11 4.63
C ASP A 155 36.45 -26.67 5.13
N ALA A 156 36.87 -26.28 6.33
CA ALA A 156 38.10 -26.77 6.97
C ALA A 156 37.93 -28.15 7.63
N GLN A 157 36.75 -28.46 8.17
CA GLN A 157 36.52 -29.65 9.00
C GLN A 157 35.71 -30.76 8.29
N LEU A 158 35.05 -30.44 7.18
CA LEU A 158 34.25 -31.42 6.46
C LEU A 158 35.15 -32.45 5.74
N PRO A 159 34.90 -33.77 5.92
CA PRO A 159 35.67 -34.81 5.25
C PRO A 159 35.61 -34.71 3.72
N LEU A 160 36.72 -35.03 3.04
CA LEU A 160 36.87 -34.95 1.57
C LEU A 160 35.75 -35.72 0.83
N ASP A 161 35.33 -36.87 1.36
CA ASP A 161 34.29 -37.71 0.75
C ASP A 161 32.90 -37.06 0.76
N LEU A 162 32.62 -36.19 1.74
CA LEU A 162 31.34 -35.48 1.88
C LEU A 162 31.38 -34.08 1.24
N ARG A 163 32.56 -33.51 1.05
CA ARG A 163 32.76 -32.18 0.46
C ARG A 163 32.17 -32.06 -0.94
N ALA A 164 32.33 -33.08 -1.78
CA ALA A 164 31.77 -33.09 -3.13
C ALA A 164 30.23 -33.00 -3.14
N TYR A 165 29.56 -33.58 -2.14
CA TYR A 165 28.12 -33.53 -2.00
C TYR A 165 27.65 -32.20 -1.37
N TYR A 166 28.41 -31.65 -0.42
CA TYR A 166 28.16 -30.33 0.16
C TYR A 166 28.22 -29.21 -0.89
N LEU A 167 29.26 -29.21 -1.76
CA LEU A 167 29.36 -28.24 -2.85
C LEU A 167 28.21 -28.36 -3.87
N LYS A 168 27.77 -29.59 -4.16
CA LYS A 168 26.58 -29.83 -4.99
C LYS A 168 25.32 -29.28 -4.34
N MET A 169 25.16 -29.42 -3.03
CA MET A 169 24.04 -28.86 -2.28
C MET A 169 24.05 -27.32 -2.28
N LEU A 170 25.23 -26.70 -2.12
CA LEU A 170 25.40 -25.25 -2.18
C LEU A 170 25.04 -24.70 -3.57
N ALA A 171 25.40 -25.43 -4.64
CA ALA A 171 25.08 -25.08 -6.02
C ALA A 171 23.63 -25.42 -6.44
N GLY A 172 22.80 -25.98 -5.54
CA GLY A 172 21.43 -26.39 -5.85
C GLY A 172 21.31 -27.62 -6.76
N ALA A 173 22.40 -28.37 -6.97
CA ALA A 173 22.42 -29.56 -7.79
C ALA A 173 21.73 -30.75 -7.10
N PRO A 174 21.17 -31.71 -7.87
CA PRO A 174 20.51 -32.88 -7.28
C PRO A 174 21.53 -33.78 -6.57
N VAL A 175 21.28 -34.03 -5.29
CA VAL A 175 21.99 -35.02 -4.45
C VAL A 175 20.95 -35.97 -3.86
N ASP A 176 21.32 -37.24 -3.72
CA ASP A 176 20.43 -38.23 -3.12
C ASP A 176 20.13 -37.93 -1.64
N VAL A 177 19.07 -38.55 -1.13
CA VAL A 177 18.56 -38.30 0.22
C VAL A 177 19.53 -38.81 1.30
N THR A 178 20.28 -39.89 1.04
CA THR A 178 21.17 -40.50 2.03
C THR A 178 22.45 -39.70 2.23
N HIS A 179 23.03 -39.16 1.16
CA HIS A 179 24.18 -38.26 1.20
C HIS A 179 23.80 -36.88 1.72
N LYS A 180 22.60 -36.37 1.40
CA LYS A 180 22.06 -35.15 2.04
C LYS A 180 22.01 -35.27 3.56
N GLU A 181 21.53 -36.41 4.06
CA GLU A 181 21.45 -36.67 5.50
C GLU A 181 22.83 -36.81 6.15
N LYS A 182 23.77 -37.50 5.49
CA LYS A 182 25.16 -37.62 5.95
C LYS A 182 25.86 -36.26 6.03
N VAL A 183 25.69 -35.41 5.02
CA VAL A 183 26.25 -34.05 5.00
C VAL A 183 25.63 -33.20 6.11
N ARG A 184 24.30 -33.24 6.29
CA ARG A 184 23.61 -32.51 7.37
C ARG A 184 24.08 -32.91 8.75
N ARG A 185 24.26 -34.21 9.00
CA ARG A 185 24.77 -34.72 10.27
C ARG A 185 26.21 -34.28 10.54
N ALA A 186 27.08 -34.37 9.53
CA ALA A 186 28.47 -33.95 9.66
C ALA A 186 28.59 -32.42 9.90
N VAL A 187 27.78 -31.61 9.22
CA VAL A 187 27.73 -30.16 9.43
C VAL A 187 27.16 -29.83 10.82
N ALA A 188 26.13 -30.54 11.28
CA ALA A 188 25.57 -30.35 12.62
C ALA A 188 26.59 -30.67 13.72
N GLU A 189 27.42 -31.71 13.52
CA GLU A 189 28.53 -32.06 14.42
C GLU A 189 29.62 -30.98 14.46
N ILE A 190 30.03 -30.44 13.29
CA ILE A 190 31.00 -29.33 13.18
C ILE A 190 30.52 -28.06 13.89
N LEU A 191 29.21 -27.80 13.84
CA LEU A 191 28.59 -26.62 14.43
C LEU A 191 28.15 -26.82 15.89
N GLY A 192 28.19 -28.05 16.42
CA GLY A 192 27.79 -28.37 17.80
C GLY A 192 26.28 -28.25 18.05
N ILE A 193 25.45 -28.48 17.02
CA ILE A 193 23.99 -28.33 17.07
C ILE A 193 23.33 -29.72 17.02
N GLU A 194 22.26 -29.93 17.80
CA GLU A 194 21.47 -31.17 17.74
C GLU A 194 20.71 -31.28 16.39
N HIS A 195 20.87 -32.41 15.69
CA HIS A 195 20.17 -32.66 14.42
C HIS A 195 18.87 -33.47 14.64
N PRO A 196 17.66 -32.91 14.38
CA PRO A 196 16.42 -33.64 14.51
C PRO A 196 16.21 -34.64 13.35
N ALA A 197 15.84 -35.88 13.70
CA ALA A 197 15.88 -37.05 12.81
C ALA A 197 14.83 -37.11 11.67
N LYS A 198 14.10 -36.02 11.35
CA LYS A 198 13.18 -35.91 10.19
C LYS A 198 12.58 -34.50 10.10
N LEU A 199 12.87 -33.75 9.03
CA LEU A 199 12.04 -32.58 8.67
C LEU A 199 10.82 -33.05 7.86
N ALA A 200 9.62 -32.76 8.37
CA ALA A 200 8.38 -32.87 7.61
C ALA A 200 8.34 -31.80 6.50
N PRO A 201 7.78 -32.09 5.32
CA PRO A 201 7.62 -31.09 4.28
C PRO A 201 6.60 -30.03 4.74
N THR A 202 7.06 -28.82 5.01
CA THR A 202 6.19 -27.66 5.24
C THR A 202 5.67 -27.19 3.89
N ARG A 203 4.34 -27.26 3.71
CA ARG A 203 3.67 -26.69 2.55
C ARG A 203 3.65 -25.16 2.73
N PRO A 204 4.04 -24.35 1.73
CA PRO A 204 3.87 -22.91 1.86
C PRO A 204 2.37 -22.62 1.95
N ARG A 205 1.96 -22.10 3.11
CA ARG A 205 0.68 -21.43 3.26
C ARG A 205 0.82 -20.13 2.47
N CYS A 206 -0.17 -19.78 1.64
CA CYS A 206 -0.28 -18.40 1.18
C CYS A 206 -0.36 -17.55 2.44
N GLN A 207 0.75 -16.93 2.80
CA GLN A 207 0.80 -15.99 3.90
C GLN A 207 -0.10 -14.83 3.50
N GLU A 208 -0.90 -14.36 4.45
CA GLU A 208 -1.30 -12.97 4.44
C GLU A 208 -0.05 -12.19 4.05
N PRO A 209 -0.05 -11.42 2.96
CA PRO A 209 1.07 -10.54 2.74
C PRO A 209 1.19 -9.71 4.02
N GLU A 210 2.35 -9.77 4.68
CA GLU A 210 2.67 -9.01 5.88
C GLU A 210 2.51 -7.52 5.54
N PHE A 211 1.27 -7.06 5.64
CA PHE A 211 0.92 -5.67 5.60
C PHE A 211 0.65 -5.34 7.05
N THR A 212 1.68 -4.82 7.69
CA THR A 212 1.52 -4.12 8.95
C THR A 212 0.38 -3.12 8.77
N VAL A 213 -0.67 -3.34 9.54
CA VAL A 213 -1.62 -2.30 9.87
C VAL A 213 -0.81 -1.25 10.61
N ASP A 214 -0.32 -0.25 9.90
CA ASP A 214 0.12 0.97 10.56
C ASP A 214 -1.14 1.53 11.23
N ALA A 215 -1.22 1.25 12.53
CA ALA A 215 -2.09 1.92 13.46
C ALA A 215 -1.66 3.38 13.53
N VAL A 216 -2.01 4.15 12.50
CA VAL A 216 -2.26 5.57 12.64
C VAL A 216 -3.77 5.72 12.56
N GLY A 217 -4.40 5.63 13.74
CA GLY A 217 -5.70 6.21 13.95
C GLY A 217 -5.63 7.70 13.62
N GLN A 218 -5.89 8.03 12.36
CA GLN A 218 -6.45 9.32 11.99
C GLN A 218 -7.93 9.04 11.70
N THR A 219 -8.71 9.04 12.77
CA THR A 219 -10.09 9.54 12.71
C THR A 219 -10.02 10.93 12.08
N VAL A 220 -10.41 11.03 10.82
CA VAL A 220 -10.76 12.30 10.19
C VAL A 220 -12.28 12.29 10.11
N GLU A 221 -12.91 12.98 11.07
CA GLU A 221 -14.26 13.53 10.86
C GLU A 221 -14.19 14.66 9.83
#